data_AF-A0A9D6M5S7-F1
#
_entry.id   AF-A0A9D6M5S7-F1
#
_cell.length_a   1.000
_cell.length_b   1.000
_cell.length_c   1.000
_cell.angle_alpha   90.00
_cell.angle_beta   90.00
_cell.angle_gamma   90.00
#
_symmetry.space_group_name_H-M   'P 1'
#
loop_
_entity.id
_entity.type
_entity.pdbx_description
1 polymer ?
#
loop_
_entity_poly.entity_id
_entity_poly.type
_entity_poly.pdbx_seq_one_letter_code
_entity_poly.pdbx_strand_id
1 'polypeptide(L)'
;MSRYIATRAINGAHTVVNEFEGLLGKALAEKGPETPISFPNTAYYLPFILGMTGQSVEKLGDLQPVLERAKGLLHPPPPDHRWTPYLGQTLDAGMATLFAEEGIEAVRFAFGEEPQKLAGFKLAGGTSFTSPEFALTPPPSPSGRGEGGEGDGHLNGPIDDIQLRSWGIQLVDGRMPGFAAIVGCAKSNEVAVKIVRELQRRNILTFLSGNVNGRSIIHQLMEEGVELGYDTYTVPFGLDTYSAIYALGFAARSALTFGGMKGGMARDILLYNKNRVFAFVLALGEVDDIKYATAAGAINFGFPVVADTVIPEILPTGITTYEHVVSMPFNEIEGKDDQERAEKLVQKCIEVRGVKIKLTEVPVPVPYGSAFEGEVVRKQDMRIEFGGKHSRCFEYLRMLDFDAIEDGKIAVVGPDFADKPAGAAMDMGILVDVAGRKMQKDFEPVLERQIHHFVNCASGIQHIGQRDIAWIRINKAAADKGFTLKHFGD
;
A
#
# COMPACT_ATOMS: atom_id res chain seq x y z
N MET A 1 -14.39 10.08 -25.92
CA MET A 1 -13.86 10.62 -24.66
C MET A 1 -14.79 11.71 -24.14
N SER A 2 -15.11 11.69 -22.85
CA SER A 2 -15.99 12.69 -22.21
C SER A 2 -15.34 14.07 -22.21
N ARG A 3 -16.04 15.07 -22.75
CA ARG A 3 -15.63 16.48 -22.67
C ARG A 3 -15.50 16.95 -21.22
N TYR A 4 -16.40 16.50 -20.35
CA TYR A 4 -16.41 16.87 -18.93
C TYR A 4 -15.12 16.46 -18.22
N ILE A 5 -14.66 15.21 -18.41
CA ILE A 5 -13.41 14.74 -17.81
C ILE A 5 -12.22 15.53 -18.34
N ALA A 6 -12.15 15.72 -19.66
CA ALA A 6 -11.05 16.46 -20.28
C ALA A 6 -10.98 17.91 -19.76
N THR A 7 -12.12 18.59 -19.66
CA THR A 7 -12.19 19.95 -19.10
C THR A 7 -11.72 20.00 -17.66
N ARG A 8 -12.22 19.09 -16.79
CA ARG A 8 -11.86 19.05 -15.37
C ARG A 8 -10.39 18.74 -15.15
N ALA A 9 -9.84 17.75 -15.86
CA ALA A 9 -8.43 17.40 -15.78
C ALA A 9 -7.52 18.52 -16.28
N ILE A 10 -7.88 19.19 -17.37
CA ILE A 10 -7.10 20.34 -17.89
C ILE A 10 -7.15 21.51 -16.89
N ASN A 11 -8.32 21.86 -16.35
CA ASN A 11 -8.45 22.92 -15.35
C ASN A 11 -7.66 22.61 -14.06
N GLY A 12 -7.71 21.36 -13.60
CA GLY A 12 -6.92 20.89 -12.48
C GLY A 12 -5.43 21.05 -12.74
N ALA A 13 -4.96 20.60 -13.92
CA ALA A 13 -3.55 20.75 -14.30
C ALA A 13 -3.09 22.22 -14.32
N HIS A 14 -3.90 23.13 -14.87
CA HIS A 14 -3.60 24.58 -14.81
C HIS A 14 -3.51 25.07 -13.36
N THR A 15 -4.43 24.62 -12.49
CA THR A 15 -4.45 25.02 -11.08
C THR A 15 -3.17 24.56 -10.37
N VAL A 16 -2.82 23.27 -10.48
CA VAL A 16 -1.66 22.69 -9.78
C VAL A 16 -0.34 23.26 -10.32
N VAL A 17 -0.21 23.45 -11.64
CA VAL A 17 1.01 24.03 -12.22
C VAL A 17 1.20 25.49 -11.81
N ASN A 18 0.11 26.29 -11.74
CA ASN A 18 0.18 27.66 -11.26
C ASN A 18 0.52 27.72 -9.77
N GLU A 19 -0.01 26.81 -8.96
CA GLU A 19 0.36 26.69 -7.55
C GLU A 19 1.84 26.32 -7.39
N PHE A 20 2.33 25.35 -8.18
CA PHE A 20 3.74 24.99 -8.20
C PHE A 20 4.64 26.17 -8.56
N GLU A 21 4.27 26.97 -9.57
CA GLU A 21 4.99 28.20 -9.92
C GLU A 21 5.05 29.18 -8.75
N GLY A 22 3.93 29.43 -8.09
CA GLY A 22 3.86 30.33 -6.94
C GLY A 22 4.70 29.85 -5.76
N LEU A 23 4.58 28.57 -5.40
CA LEU A 23 5.34 27.96 -4.30
C LEU A 23 6.84 27.92 -4.58
N LEU A 24 7.24 27.54 -5.80
CA LEU A 24 8.63 27.53 -6.20
C LEU A 24 9.21 28.95 -6.19
N GLY A 25 8.48 29.93 -6.73
CA GLY A 25 8.91 31.33 -6.72
C GLY A 25 9.14 31.85 -5.29
N LYS A 26 8.22 31.53 -4.36
CA LYS A 26 8.38 31.85 -2.94
C LYS A 26 9.59 31.14 -2.32
N ALA A 27 9.75 29.84 -2.58
CA ALA A 27 10.86 29.04 -2.05
C ALA A 27 12.23 29.56 -2.53
N LEU A 28 12.33 29.90 -3.82
CA LEU A 28 13.54 30.48 -4.41
C LEU A 28 13.86 31.85 -3.81
N ALA A 29 12.85 32.67 -3.51
CA ALA A 29 13.05 33.98 -2.89
C ALA A 29 13.46 33.87 -1.40
N GLU A 30 12.87 32.95 -0.65
CA GLU A 30 13.08 32.83 0.80
C GLU A 30 14.31 32.00 1.18
N LYS A 31 14.53 30.87 0.50
CA LYS A 31 15.61 29.93 0.82
C LYS A 31 16.79 30.01 -0.15
N GLY A 32 16.55 30.49 -1.38
CA GLY A 32 17.57 30.58 -2.42
C GLY A 32 17.70 29.31 -3.27
N PRO A 33 18.20 29.44 -4.52
CA PRO A 33 18.23 28.34 -5.50
C PRO A 33 19.12 27.17 -5.12
N GLU A 34 20.14 27.39 -4.28
CA GLU A 34 21.08 26.36 -3.85
C GLU A 34 20.60 25.54 -2.64
N THR A 35 19.37 25.79 -2.16
CA THR A 35 18.80 25.00 -1.07
C THR A 35 18.63 23.55 -1.51
N PRO A 36 19.22 22.58 -0.79
CA PRO A 36 19.10 21.18 -1.15
C PRO A 36 17.66 20.69 -0.95
N ILE A 37 17.22 19.83 -1.86
CA ILE A 37 15.95 19.11 -1.78
C ILE A 37 16.20 17.64 -2.06
N SER A 38 15.62 16.78 -1.23
CA SER A 38 15.70 15.34 -1.42
C SER A 38 14.52 14.66 -0.73
N PHE A 39 14.06 13.57 -1.32
CA PHE A 39 13.20 12.64 -0.60
C PHE A 39 14.04 11.76 0.33
N PRO A 40 13.53 11.40 1.51
CA PRO A 40 14.22 10.58 2.48
C PRO A 40 14.59 9.20 1.89
N ASN A 41 15.84 8.79 2.12
CA ASN A 41 16.33 7.44 1.87
C ASN A 41 16.08 6.89 0.45
N THR A 42 16.20 7.76 -0.56
CA THR A 42 16.15 7.36 -1.97
C THR A 42 17.42 7.74 -2.73
N ALA A 43 17.88 6.83 -3.60
CA ALA A 43 18.95 7.07 -4.56
C ALA A 43 18.41 7.61 -5.90
N TYR A 44 17.09 7.82 -6.01
CA TYR A 44 16.40 8.21 -7.23
C TYR A 44 15.93 9.67 -7.23
N TYR A 45 16.52 10.53 -6.39
CA TYR A 45 16.21 11.96 -6.31
C TYR A 45 14.70 12.20 -6.13
N LEU A 46 14.07 12.91 -7.07
CA LEU A 46 12.63 12.97 -7.26
C LEU A 46 12.24 11.92 -8.31
N PRO A 47 11.68 10.76 -7.90
CA PRO A 47 11.72 9.59 -8.76
C PRO A 47 10.83 9.65 -9.99
N PHE A 48 9.69 10.35 -9.94
CA PHE A 48 8.85 10.53 -11.11
C PHE A 48 9.54 11.44 -12.14
N ILE A 49 10.07 12.59 -11.72
CA ILE A 49 10.83 13.53 -12.56
C ILE A 49 12.04 12.81 -13.16
N LEU A 50 12.85 12.14 -12.34
CA LEU A 50 14.01 11.37 -12.81
C LEU A 50 13.58 10.33 -13.85
N GLY A 51 12.52 9.58 -13.57
CA GLY A 51 11.99 8.58 -14.49
C GLY A 51 11.60 9.19 -15.84
N MET A 52 10.86 10.28 -15.83
CA MET A 52 10.30 10.88 -17.04
C MET A 52 11.27 11.76 -17.84
N THR A 53 12.23 12.41 -17.18
CA THR A 53 13.12 13.39 -17.82
C THR A 53 14.59 12.99 -17.80
N GLY A 54 14.99 12.13 -16.86
CA GLY A 54 16.40 11.80 -16.61
C GLY A 54 17.14 12.88 -15.81
N GLN A 55 16.44 13.92 -15.36
CA GLN A 55 17.02 14.99 -14.57
C GLN A 55 17.16 14.57 -13.11
N SER A 56 18.38 14.66 -12.59
CA SER A 56 18.65 14.62 -11.14
C SER A 56 18.31 15.99 -10.55
N VAL A 57 17.28 16.04 -9.71
CA VAL A 57 16.89 17.25 -8.98
C VAL A 57 17.48 17.17 -7.58
N GLU A 58 18.40 18.07 -7.26
CA GLU A 58 19.13 18.08 -5.98
C GLU A 58 18.92 19.36 -5.19
N LYS A 59 18.53 20.45 -5.85
CA LYS A 59 18.30 21.76 -5.23
C LYS A 59 17.06 22.46 -5.82
N LEU A 60 16.54 23.45 -5.10
CA LEU A 60 15.35 24.21 -5.51
C LEU A 60 15.49 24.80 -6.92
N GLY A 61 16.68 25.29 -7.31
CA GLY A 61 16.93 25.82 -8.65
C GLY A 61 16.71 24.82 -9.79
N ASP A 62 16.87 23.52 -9.51
CA ASP A 62 16.70 22.46 -10.52
C ASP A 62 15.21 22.20 -10.82
N LEU A 63 14.29 22.73 -10.03
CA LEU A 63 12.85 22.63 -10.28
C LEU A 63 12.37 23.61 -11.38
N GLN A 64 13.13 24.65 -11.71
CA GLN A 64 12.73 25.63 -12.72
C GLN A 64 12.56 25.00 -14.12
N PRO A 65 13.49 24.16 -14.63
CA PRO A 65 13.28 23.42 -15.87
C PRO A 65 12.09 22.46 -15.83
N VAL A 66 11.79 21.89 -14.65
CA VAL A 66 10.63 21.00 -14.45
C VAL A 66 9.32 21.78 -14.59
N LEU A 67 9.24 22.97 -13.99
CA LEU A 67 8.10 23.87 -14.12
C LEU A 67 7.85 24.28 -15.58
N GLU A 68 8.89 24.67 -16.31
CA GLU A 68 8.75 25.04 -17.72
C GLU A 68 8.26 23.87 -18.58
N ARG A 69 8.69 22.65 -18.25
CA ARG A 69 8.19 21.44 -18.91
C ARG A 69 6.73 21.17 -18.60
N ALA A 70 6.31 21.33 -17.34
CA ALA A 70 4.91 21.18 -16.95
C ALA A 70 4.02 22.19 -17.67
N LYS A 71 4.43 23.47 -17.74
CA LYS A 71 3.75 24.52 -18.50
C LYS A 71 3.63 24.19 -19.99
N GLY A 72 4.68 23.61 -20.58
CA GLY A 72 4.68 23.20 -21.98
C GLY A 72 3.68 22.08 -22.34
N LEU A 73 3.14 21.38 -21.34
CA LEU A 73 2.15 20.32 -21.50
C LEU A 73 0.71 20.79 -21.24
N LEU A 74 0.53 22.06 -20.83
CA LEU A 74 -0.79 22.62 -20.58
C LEU A 74 -1.49 23.00 -21.88
N HIS A 75 -2.64 22.39 -22.12
CA HIS A 75 -3.52 22.68 -23.24
C HIS A 75 -4.67 23.59 -22.82
N PRO A 76 -5.29 24.35 -23.75
CA PRO A 76 -6.52 25.06 -23.46
C PRO A 76 -7.68 24.07 -23.22
N PRO A 77 -8.69 24.44 -22.41
CA PRO A 77 -9.85 23.59 -22.16
C PRO A 77 -10.63 23.33 -23.47
N PRO A 78 -11.33 22.18 -23.58
CA PRO A 78 -12.15 21.86 -24.74
C PRO A 78 -13.24 22.94 -25.01
N PRO A 79 -13.39 23.39 -26.27
CA PRO A 79 -14.37 24.41 -26.64
C PRO A 79 -15.81 23.92 -26.46
N ASP A 80 -16.74 24.86 -26.31
CA ASP A 80 -18.16 24.56 -26.07
C ASP A 80 -18.86 23.83 -27.22
N HIS A 81 -18.40 24.06 -28.45
CA HIS A 81 -18.99 23.53 -29.66
C HIS A 81 -17.93 22.90 -30.57
N ARG A 82 -18.27 21.78 -31.23
CA ARG A 82 -17.44 21.08 -32.23
C ARG A 82 -16.03 20.72 -31.74
N TRP A 83 -15.97 19.86 -30.72
CA TRP A 83 -14.73 19.45 -30.07
C TRP A 83 -14.24 18.09 -30.62
N THR A 84 -12.92 17.89 -30.68
CA THR A 84 -12.28 16.64 -31.15
C THR A 84 -12.10 15.64 -29.99
N PRO A 85 -11.64 14.40 -30.20
CA PRO A 85 -11.24 13.54 -29.08
C PRO A 85 -10.02 14.13 -28.33
N TYR A 86 -10.12 14.38 -27.02
CA TYR A 86 -9.09 15.05 -26.20
C TYR A 86 -8.15 14.12 -25.42
N LEU A 87 -8.01 12.84 -25.82
CA LEU A 87 -7.26 11.87 -25.01
C LEU A 87 -5.81 12.29 -24.83
N GLY A 88 -5.13 12.66 -25.91
CA GLY A 88 -3.74 13.14 -25.83
C GLY A 88 -3.61 14.35 -24.91
N GLN A 89 -4.43 15.38 -25.09
CA GLN A 89 -4.36 16.60 -24.28
C GLN A 89 -4.68 16.35 -22.80
N THR A 90 -5.62 15.45 -22.52
CA THR A 90 -5.98 15.06 -21.15
C THR A 90 -4.81 14.33 -20.48
N LEU A 91 -4.14 13.45 -21.22
CA LEU A 91 -2.97 12.72 -20.73
C LEU A 91 -1.75 13.63 -20.55
N ASP A 92 -1.54 14.60 -21.44
CA ASP A 92 -0.50 15.62 -21.30
C ASP A 92 -0.75 16.48 -20.05
N ALA A 93 -2.00 16.91 -19.83
CA ALA A 93 -2.41 17.61 -18.62
C ALA A 93 -2.17 16.76 -17.36
N GLY A 94 -2.44 15.45 -17.43
CA GLY A 94 -2.08 14.50 -16.38
C GLY A 94 -0.58 14.51 -16.08
N MET A 95 0.28 14.40 -17.10
CA MET A 95 1.74 14.46 -16.91
C MET A 95 2.21 15.80 -16.35
N ALA A 96 1.63 16.92 -16.80
CA ALA A 96 1.91 18.25 -16.26
C ALA A 96 1.61 18.32 -14.76
N THR A 97 0.48 17.74 -14.36
CA THR A 97 0.05 17.66 -12.96
C THR A 97 1.05 16.87 -12.14
N LEU A 98 1.45 15.69 -12.58
CA LEU A 98 2.42 14.86 -11.84
C LEU A 98 3.79 15.54 -11.67
N PHE A 99 4.26 16.29 -12.68
CA PHE A 99 5.48 17.09 -12.54
C PHE A 99 5.33 18.18 -11.49
N ALA A 100 4.18 18.85 -11.47
CA ALA A 100 3.90 19.90 -10.51
C ALA A 100 3.71 19.34 -9.10
N GLU A 101 3.01 18.22 -8.92
CA GLU A 101 2.83 17.56 -7.62
C GLU A 101 4.16 17.13 -6.99
N GLU A 102 5.05 16.46 -7.73
CA GLU A 102 6.35 16.05 -7.18
C GLU A 102 7.22 17.28 -6.86
N GLY A 103 7.13 18.33 -7.68
CA GLY A 103 7.79 19.60 -7.42
C GLY A 103 7.27 20.32 -6.18
N ILE A 104 5.95 20.34 -5.97
CA ILE A 104 5.30 20.91 -4.77
C ILE A 104 5.74 20.13 -3.53
N GLU A 105 5.68 18.80 -3.56
CA GLU A 105 6.13 17.98 -2.43
C GLU A 105 7.62 18.20 -2.12
N ALA A 106 8.47 18.30 -3.13
CA ALA A 106 9.89 18.64 -2.93
C ALA A 106 10.09 20.02 -2.28
N VAL A 107 9.28 21.03 -2.66
CA VAL A 107 9.28 22.34 -2.01
C VAL A 107 8.82 22.23 -0.56
N ARG A 108 7.78 21.45 -0.27
CA ARG A 108 7.29 21.22 1.10
C ARG A 108 8.31 20.53 1.98
N PHE A 109 9.06 19.56 1.46
CA PHE A 109 10.22 18.98 2.13
C PHE A 109 11.28 20.04 2.44
N ALA A 110 11.56 20.95 1.50
CA ALA A 110 12.48 22.07 1.75
C ALA A 110 12.01 22.93 2.94
N PHE A 111 10.70 23.12 3.12
CA PHE A 111 10.10 23.85 4.25
C PHE A 111 9.92 23.02 5.54
N GLY A 112 10.15 21.70 5.51
CA GLY A 112 9.89 20.82 6.65
C GLY A 112 8.40 20.61 6.93
N GLU A 113 7.57 20.78 5.89
CA GLU A 113 6.11 20.53 5.93
C GLU A 113 5.80 19.06 5.65
N GLU A 114 6.72 18.34 5.00
CA GLU A 114 6.65 16.91 4.73
C GLU A 114 7.72 16.12 5.51
N PRO A 115 7.42 14.90 5.98
CA PRO A 115 6.11 14.25 5.90
C PRO A 115 5.05 14.96 6.75
N GLN A 116 3.79 14.92 6.33
CA GLN A 116 2.75 15.65 7.04
C GLN A 116 2.58 15.18 8.49
N LYS A 117 2.44 16.12 9.41
CA LYS A 117 2.15 15.82 10.82
C LYS A 117 0.68 15.49 11.01
N LEU A 118 0.41 14.41 11.74
CA LEU A 118 -0.92 14.01 12.17
C LEU A 118 -0.91 13.64 13.65
N ALA A 119 -1.55 14.48 14.46
CA ALA A 119 -1.57 14.33 15.92
C ALA A 119 -2.17 12.98 16.34
N GLY A 120 -1.48 12.25 17.21
CA GLY A 120 -1.91 10.95 17.73
C GLY A 120 -1.69 9.77 16.77
N PHE A 121 -1.12 10.01 15.57
CA PHE A 121 -0.79 8.94 14.65
C PHE A 121 0.50 8.21 15.04
N LYS A 122 0.49 6.88 14.88
CA LYS A 122 1.67 6.02 15.06
C LYS A 122 1.77 5.08 13.87
N LEU A 123 2.87 5.21 13.12
CA LEU A 123 3.16 4.35 11.98
C LEU A 123 3.67 2.97 12.47
N ALA A 124 3.07 1.90 11.98
CA ALA A 124 3.49 0.53 12.26
C ALA A 124 4.55 0.04 11.26
N GLY A 125 5.58 -0.65 11.73
CA GLY A 125 6.60 -1.25 10.86
C GLY A 125 7.50 -0.27 10.09
N GLY A 126 7.43 1.03 10.36
CA GLY A 126 8.23 2.04 9.68
C GLY A 126 9.71 1.97 10.10
N THR A 127 10.62 2.15 9.14
CA THR A 127 11.97 2.62 9.44
C THR A 127 11.83 4.01 10.04
N SER A 128 12.45 4.24 11.21
CA SER A 128 12.45 5.57 11.85
C SER A 128 12.84 6.62 10.80
N PHE A 129 12.03 7.66 10.64
CA PHE A 129 12.28 8.83 9.76
C PHE A 129 13.55 9.62 10.16
N THR A 130 14.41 9.05 11.01
CA THR A 130 15.64 9.65 11.49
C THR A 130 16.75 9.52 10.44
N SER A 131 16.60 10.25 9.33
CA SER A 131 17.77 10.77 8.63
C SER A 131 18.23 12.02 9.41
N PRO A 132 19.48 12.06 9.93
CA PRO A 132 19.97 13.14 10.79
C PRO A 132 19.84 14.56 10.19
N GLU A 133 19.75 14.68 8.86
CA GLU A 133 19.68 15.96 8.14
C GLU A 133 18.33 16.66 8.24
N PHE A 134 17.24 15.96 8.54
CA PHE A 134 15.89 16.54 8.64
C PHE A 134 15.43 16.81 10.09
N ALA A 135 16.27 16.48 11.08
CA ALA A 135 16.02 16.80 12.48
C ALA A 135 16.34 18.28 12.77
N LEU A 136 15.37 19.18 12.59
CA LEU A 136 15.48 20.60 12.96
C LEU A 136 15.55 20.85 14.49
N THR A 137 15.62 19.79 15.31
CA THR A 137 15.88 19.88 16.75
C THR A 137 16.81 18.75 17.18
N PRO A 138 17.89 19.05 17.94
CA PRO A 138 18.75 17.99 18.46
C PRO A 138 17.94 17.11 19.42
N PRO A 139 18.16 15.78 19.42
CA PRO A 139 17.54 14.91 20.42
C PRO A 139 17.97 15.37 21.83
N PRO A 140 17.08 15.35 22.83
CA PRO A 140 17.49 15.58 24.21
C PRO A 140 18.55 14.54 24.59
N SER A 141 19.54 14.98 25.36
CA SER A 141 20.75 14.21 25.71
C SER A 141 20.43 12.82 26.30
N PRO A 142 21.32 11.84 26.12
CA PRO A 142 21.05 10.46 26.53
C PRO A 142 21.21 10.33 28.05
N SER A 143 20.10 10.45 28.78
CA SER A 143 20.03 10.03 30.18
C SER A 143 18.73 9.29 30.43
N GLY A 144 18.82 7.95 30.54
CA GLY A 144 17.74 7.10 31.03
C GLY A 144 17.35 5.99 30.08
N ARG A 145 17.74 4.76 30.43
CA ARG A 145 17.10 3.55 29.90
C ARG A 145 15.66 3.52 30.41
N GLY A 146 14.68 3.59 29.51
CA GLY A 146 13.26 3.45 29.85
C GLY A 146 12.36 3.59 28.61
N GLU A 147 11.52 2.57 28.41
CA GLU A 147 10.18 2.60 27.79
C GLU A 147 9.95 3.37 26.46
N GLY A 148 9.58 2.58 25.43
CA GLY A 148 8.72 2.95 24.29
C GLY A 148 8.82 4.37 23.75
N GLY A 149 9.60 4.55 22.69
CA GLY A 149 9.65 5.82 21.95
C GLY A 149 8.25 6.32 21.58
N GLU A 150 7.96 7.57 21.96
CA GLU A 150 6.84 8.33 21.42
C GLU A 150 6.98 8.33 19.89
N GLY A 151 6.01 7.75 19.18
CA GLY A 151 5.97 7.79 17.71
C GLY A 151 5.94 9.24 17.24
N ASP A 152 6.66 9.57 16.17
CA ASP A 152 6.98 10.97 15.87
C ASP A 152 5.78 11.82 15.40
N GLY A 153 4.59 11.23 15.23
CA GLY A 153 3.37 11.92 14.85
C GLY A 153 3.31 12.35 13.39
N HIS A 154 4.12 11.79 12.50
CA HIS A 154 4.10 12.08 11.06
C HIS A 154 3.50 10.91 10.26
N LEU A 155 2.87 11.26 9.13
CA LEU A 155 2.52 10.33 8.07
C LEU A 155 3.79 9.82 7.37
N ASN A 156 3.66 8.82 6.50
CA ASN A 156 4.82 8.17 5.91
C ASN A 156 5.57 9.05 4.91
N GLY A 157 4.85 9.82 4.09
CA GLY A 157 5.42 10.46 2.90
C GLY A 157 5.98 9.41 1.91
N PRO A 158 7.04 9.72 1.15
CA PRO A 158 7.60 8.83 0.15
C PRO A 158 8.25 7.59 0.79
N ILE A 159 7.98 6.43 0.21
CA ILE A 159 8.56 5.14 0.66
C ILE A 159 10.07 5.13 0.41
N ASP A 160 10.87 4.60 1.33
CA ASP A 160 12.32 4.46 1.15
C ASP A 160 12.72 3.32 0.19
N ASP A 161 13.95 3.37 -0.34
CA ASP A 161 14.42 2.39 -1.31
C ASP A 161 14.66 0.99 -0.71
N ILE A 162 14.86 0.88 0.61
CA ILE A 162 15.04 -0.42 1.28
C ILE A 162 13.69 -1.15 1.29
N GLN A 163 12.63 -0.46 1.68
CA GLN A 163 11.28 -1.00 1.70
C GLN A 163 10.78 -1.32 0.28
N LEU A 164 11.06 -0.43 -0.69
CA LEU A 164 10.79 -0.70 -2.11
C LEU A 164 11.44 -2.01 -2.56
N ARG A 165 12.72 -2.25 -2.21
CA ARG A 165 13.41 -3.51 -2.55
C ARG A 165 12.77 -4.73 -1.88
N SER A 166 12.34 -4.60 -0.63
CA SER A 166 11.67 -5.68 0.11
C SER A 166 10.37 -6.10 -0.58
N TRP A 167 9.46 -5.15 -0.85
CA TRP A 167 8.19 -5.44 -1.52
C TRP A 167 8.34 -5.76 -3.00
N GLY A 168 9.33 -5.19 -3.68
CA GLY A 168 9.57 -5.46 -5.08
C GLY A 168 9.86 -6.93 -5.38
N ILE A 169 10.52 -7.64 -4.46
CA ILE A 169 10.69 -9.10 -4.57
C ILE A 169 9.33 -9.80 -4.56
N GLN A 170 8.42 -9.39 -3.66
CA GLN A 170 7.08 -9.95 -3.55
C GLN A 170 6.17 -9.61 -4.74
N LEU A 171 6.36 -8.44 -5.34
CA LEU A 171 5.67 -8.04 -6.57
C LEU A 171 6.13 -8.88 -7.77
N VAL A 172 7.42 -9.22 -7.84
CA VAL A 172 8.00 -10.00 -8.94
C VAL A 172 7.69 -11.51 -8.80
N ASP A 173 7.71 -12.06 -7.59
CA ASP A 173 7.40 -13.48 -7.35
C ASP A 173 5.88 -13.77 -7.29
N GLY A 174 5.07 -12.71 -7.23
CA GLY A 174 3.60 -12.76 -7.30
C GLY A 174 2.89 -13.02 -5.97
N ARG A 175 3.61 -12.96 -4.82
CA ARG A 175 2.99 -12.99 -3.49
C ARG A 175 2.18 -11.73 -3.22
N MET A 176 2.67 -10.59 -3.70
CA MET A 176 1.97 -9.32 -3.71
C MET A 176 1.45 -9.09 -5.13
N PRO A 177 0.13 -9.18 -5.38
CA PRO A 177 -0.39 -9.19 -6.73
C PRO A 177 -0.39 -7.79 -7.38
N GLY A 178 -0.20 -6.72 -6.60
CA GLY A 178 -0.22 -5.34 -7.06
C GLY A 178 -0.43 -4.35 -5.91
N PHE A 179 -0.78 -3.10 -6.23
CA PHE A 179 -1.13 -2.09 -5.23
C PHE A 179 -2.39 -1.30 -5.58
N ALA A 180 -3.08 -0.80 -4.57
CA ALA A 180 -4.25 0.07 -4.68
C ALA A 180 -3.90 1.47 -4.17
N ALA A 181 -4.07 2.50 -4.99
CA ALA A 181 -3.95 3.89 -4.55
C ALA A 181 -5.36 4.43 -4.22
N ILE A 182 -5.66 4.59 -2.94
CA ILE A 182 -6.93 5.15 -2.46
C ILE A 182 -6.75 6.65 -2.25
N VAL A 183 -7.62 7.45 -2.88
CA VAL A 183 -7.60 8.91 -2.80
C VAL A 183 -8.94 9.43 -2.30
N GLY A 184 -8.96 10.15 -1.18
CA GLY A 184 -10.16 10.82 -0.67
C GLY A 184 -10.72 10.21 0.62
N CYS A 185 -12.05 10.10 0.71
CA CYS A 185 -12.77 9.74 1.94
C CYS A 185 -13.93 8.81 1.62
N ALA A 186 -14.01 7.67 2.32
CA ALA A 186 -15.11 6.73 2.17
C ALA A 186 -16.41 7.31 2.76
N LYS A 187 -17.55 6.75 2.33
CA LYS A 187 -18.89 7.12 2.85
C LYS A 187 -18.99 7.09 4.38
N SER A 188 -18.38 6.09 5.03
CA SER A 188 -18.33 5.97 6.49
C SER A 188 -17.04 5.27 6.95
N ASN A 189 -16.77 5.32 8.26
CA ASN A 189 -15.61 4.68 8.85
C ASN A 189 -15.64 3.15 8.67
N GLU A 190 -16.79 2.53 8.86
CA GLU A 190 -16.97 1.08 8.72
C GLU A 190 -16.73 0.62 7.27
N VAL A 191 -17.11 1.46 6.28
CA VAL A 191 -16.82 1.22 4.86
C VAL A 191 -15.32 1.35 4.59
N ALA A 192 -14.66 2.38 5.14
CA ALA A 192 -13.20 2.54 5.01
C ALA A 192 -12.45 1.31 5.54
N VAL A 193 -12.79 0.85 6.74
CA VAL A 193 -12.20 -0.34 7.36
C VAL A 193 -12.43 -1.57 6.47
N LYS A 194 -13.65 -1.78 5.99
CA LYS A 194 -13.98 -2.93 5.13
C LYS A 194 -13.18 -2.92 3.83
N ILE A 195 -13.08 -1.78 3.14
CA ILE A 195 -12.30 -1.64 1.90
C ILE A 195 -10.83 -2.04 2.14
N VAL A 196 -10.20 -1.48 3.17
CA VAL A 196 -8.79 -1.77 3.48
C VAL A 196 -8.59 -3.23 3.89
N ARG A 197 -9.48 -3.79 4.72
CA ARG A 197 -9.40 -5.18 5.16
C ARG A 197 -9.58 -6.16 3.98
N GLU A 198 -10.43 -5.85 3.01
CA GLU A 198 -10.57 -6.67 1.79
C GLU A 198 -9.31 -6.64 0.92
N LEU A 199 -8.65 -5.47 0.81
CA LEU A 199 -7.37 -5.37 0.10
C LEU A 199 -6.25 -6.12 0.82
N GLN A 200 -6.18 -6.01 2.15
CA GLN A 200 -5.21 -6.74 2.99
C GLN A 200 -5.37 -8.25 2.88
N ARG A 201 -6.60 -8.78 2.95
CA ARG A 201 -6.91 -10.21 2.76
C ARG A 201 -6.42 -10.75 1.41
N ARG A 202 -6.36 -9.88 0.41
CA ARG A 202 -5.91 -10.20 -0.96
C ARG A 202 -4.41 -9.91 -1.16
N ASN A 203 -3.69 -9.57 -0.08
CA ASN A 203 -2.29 -9.16 -0.06
C ASN A 203 -1.97 -7.98 -0.99
N ILE A 204 -2.96 -7.12 -1.28
CA ILE A 204 -2.78 -5.93 -2.12
C ILE A 204 -2.21 -4.81 -1.26
N LEU A 205 -1.04 -4.30 -1.65
CA LEU A 205 -0.43 -3.14 -1.02
C LEU A 205 -1.32 -1.92 -1.22
N THR A 206 -1.64 -1.20 -0.15
CA THR A 206 -2.59 -0.09 -0.20
C THR A 206 -1.88 1.22 0.17
N PHE A 207 -2.06 2.24 -0.66
CA PHE A 207 -1.54 3.59 -0.45
C PHE A 207 -2.71 4.53 -0.20
N LEU A 208 -2.65 5.30 0.88
CA LEU A 208 -3.73 6.21 1.29
C LEU A 208 -3.29 7.66 1.12
N SER A 209 -4.08 8.44 0.39
CA SER A 209 -3.84 9.87 0.20
C SER A 209 -5.16 10.65 0.04
N GLY A 210 -5.09 11.97 -0.02
CA GLY A 210 -6.24 12.81 -0.36
C GLY A 210 -7.27 12.97 0.75
N ASN A 211 -8.16 13.93 0.53
CA ASN A 211 -9.30 14.21 1.38
C ASN A 211 -10.52 14.64 0.56
N VAL A 212 -11.66 14.66 1.23
CA VAL A 212 -12.89 15.29 0.76
C VAL A 212 -13.33 16.23 1.88
N ASN A 213 -13.39 17.52 1.59
CA ASN A 213 -13.77 18.56 2.56
C ASN A 213 -12.95 18.50 3.86
N GLY A 214 -11.63 18.25 3.76
CA GLY A 214 -10.72 18.18 4.90
C GLY A 214 -10.72 16.85 5.66
N ARG A 215 -11.55 15.87 5.28
CA ARG A 215 -11.54 14.53 5.87
C ARG A 215 -10.92 13.51 4.91
N SER A 216 -9.93 12.76 5.39
CA SER A 216 -9.25 11.69 4.64
C SER A 216 -9.67 10.32 5.16
N ILE A 217 -9.56 9.28 4.32
CA ILE A 217 -9.67 7.89 4.74
C ILE A 217 -8.68 7.55 5.86
N ILE A 218 -7.53 8.22 5.94
CA ILE A 218 -6.56 8.05 7.02
C ILE A 218 -7.20 8.38 8.38
N HIS A 219 -7.96 9.49 8.47
CA HIS A 219 -8.70 9.84 9.68
C HIS A 219 -9.72 8.76 10.04
N GLN A 220 -10.48 8.25 9.06
CA GLN A 220 -11.50 7.22 9.27
C GLN A 220 -10.91 5.93 9.84
N LEU A 221 -9.75 5.50 9.32
CA LEU A 221 -9.08 4.28 9.78
C LEU A 221 -8.46 4.45 11.17
N MET A 222 -7.90 5.62 11.47
CA MET A 222 -7.36 5.95 12.78
C MET A 222 -8.43 5.97 13.87
N GLU A 223 -9.59 6.57 13.58
CA GLU A 223 -10.72 6.63 14.51
C GLU A 223 -11.21 5.22 14.90
N GLU A 224 -11.13 4.25 13.98
CA GLU A 224 -11.48 2.84 14.20
C GLU A 224 -10.32 2.00 14.77
N GLY A 225 -9.17 2.62 15.07
CA GLY A 225 -8.00 1.94 15.63
C GLY A 225 -7.34 0.95 14.68
N VAL A 226 -7.47 1.15 13.36
CA VAL A 226 -6.76 0.32 12.37
C VAL A 226 -5.28 0.69 12.36
N GLU A 227 -4.43 -0.31 12.53
CA GLU A 227 -2.98 -0.16 12.44
C GLU A 227 -2.54 0.06 10.98
N LEU A 228 -1.85 1.17 10.72
CA LEU A 228 -1.38 1.57 9.39
C LEU A 228 0.15 1.60 9.35
N GLY A 229 0.71 1.06 8.28
CA GLY A 229 2.13 1.16 7.98
C GLY A 229 2.64 0.01 7.12
N TYR A 230 3.94 -0.26 7.21
CA TYR A 230 4.62 -1.21 6.34
C TYR A 230 4.27 -2.66 6.66
N ASP A 231 4.10 -2.99 7.94
CA ASP A 231 3.74 -4.35 8.37
C ASP A 231 2.34 -4.73 7.87
N THR A 232 1.40 -3.78 7.86
CA THR A 232 0.00 -4.03 7.45
C THR A 232 -0.26 -3.80 5.94
N TYR A 233 0.80 -3.59 5.15
CA TYR A 233 0.74 -3.19 3.73
C TYR A 233 -0.26 -2.05 3.45
N THR A 234 -0.42 -1.14 4.40
CA THR A 234 -1.37 -0.02 4.29
C THR A 234 -0.65 1.26 4.68
N VAL A 235 -0.10 1.95 3.69
CA VAL A 235 0.81 3.08 3.89
C VAL A 235 0.06 4.41 3.75
N PRO A 236 0.03 5.25 4.79
CA PRO A 236 -0.57 6.57 4.70
C PRO A 236 0.45 7.60 4.22
N PHE A 237 0.26 8.09 3.00
CA PHE A 237 1.18 9.03 2.33
C PHE A 237 0.97 10.47 2.77
N GLY A 238 -0.27 10.96 2.76
CA GLY A 238 -0.58 12.34 3.08
C GLY A 238 -2.08 12.59 3.12
N LEU A 239 -2.50 13.75 3.62
CA LEU A 239 -3.91 14.12 3.76
C LEU A 239 -4.46 14.84 2.52
N ASP A 240 -3.61 15.27 1.59
CA ASP A 240 -4.03 15.93 0.36
C ASP A 240 -3.75 15.08 -0.88
N THR A 241 -4.27 15.54 -2.02
CA THR A 241 -4.19 14.81 -3.28
C THR A 241 -2.76 14.83 -3.85
N TYR A 242 -1.92 15.81 -3.51
CA TYR A 242 -0.55 15.91 -4.02
C TYR A 242 0.29 14.72 -3.59
N SER A 243 0.06 14.21 -2.37
CA SER A 243 0.76 13.03 -1.85
C SER A 243 0.45 11.73 -2.62
N ALA A 244 -0.55 11.72 -3.51
CA ALA A 244 -0.75 10.61 -4.45
C ALA A 244 0.45 10.42 -5.40
N ILE A 245 1.26 11.47 -5.62
CA ILE A 245 2.49 11.38 -6.41
C ILE A 245 3.48 10.36 -5.85
N TYR A 246 3.49 10.12 -4.53
CA TYR A 246 4.37 9.11 -3.93
C TYR A 246 4.03 7.68 -4.41
N ALA A 247 2.77 7.39 -4.73
CA ALA A 247 2.36 6.10 -5.33
C ALA A 247 2.92 5.95 -6.75
N LEU A 248 2.87 7.03 -7.54
CA LEU A 248 3.36 7.04 -8.91
C LEU A 248 4.89 7.08 -8.96
N GLY A 249 5.54 7.75 -8.00
CA GLY A 249 6.98 7.69 -7.77
C GLY A 249 7.45 6.29 -7.34
N PHE A 250 6.67 5.57 -6.53
CA PHE A 250 6.92 4.16 -6.22
C PHE A 250 6.84 3.28 -7.48
N ALA A 251 5.84 3.51 -8.35
CA ALA A 251 5.71 2.82 -9.63
C ALA A 251 6.86 3.13 -10.60
N ALA A 252 7.28 4.40 -10.69
CA ALA A 252 8.42 4.82 -11.48
C ALA A 252 9.72 4.14 -11.00
N ARG A 253 9.97 4.13 -9.68
CA ARG A 253 11.13 3.43 -9.11
C ARG A 253 11.08 1.93 -9.32
N SER A 254 9.91 1.31 -9.27
CA SER A 254 9.78 -0.13 -9.58
C SER A 254 10.34 -0.46 -10.98
N ALA A 255 10.09 0.39 -11.98
CA ALA A 255 10.68 0.23 -13.31
C ALA A 255 12.21 0.47 -13.32
N LEU A 256 12.69 1.48 -12.59
CA LEU A 256 14.11 1.81 -12.51
C LEU A 256 14.92 0.70 -11.79
N THR A 257 14.40 0.15 -10.69
CA THR A 257 15.07 -0.84 -9.85
C THR A 257 14.94 -2.25 -10.40
N PHE A 258 13.73 -2.70 -10.76
CA PHE A 258 13.48 -4.10 -11.16
C PHE A 258 13.37 -4.28 -12.66
N GLY A 259 12.99 -3.23 -13.39
CA GLY A 259 12.94 -3.23 -14.85
C GLY A 259 14.29 -2.95 -15.51
N GLY A 260 15.25 -2.37 -14.78
CA GLY A 260 16.56 -1.98 -15.29
C GLY A 260 16.52 -0.77 -16.24
N MET A 261 15.40 -0.04 -16.27
CA MET A 261 15.28 1.21 -17.02
C MET A 261 16.15 2.30 -16.39
N LYS A 262 16.61 3.24 -17.22
CA LYS A 262 17.31 4.45 -16.75
C LYS A 262 16.35 5.64 -16.75
N GLY A 263 16.68 6.65 -15.95
CA GLY A 263 15.97 7.93 -15.99
C GLY A 263 15.92 8.51 -17.41
N GLY A 264 14.80 9.12 -17.77
CA GLY A 264 14.54 9.68 -19.10
C GLY A 264 14.01 8.67 -20.12
N MET A 265 13.96 7.38 -19.80
CA MET A 265 13.31 6.35 -20.63
C MET A 265 11.78 6.33 -20.39
N ALA A 266 11.14 7.50 -20.49
CA ALA A 266 9.75 7.72 -20.09
C ALA A 266 8.79 6.68 -20.68
N ARG A 267 8.88 6.44 -22.00
CA ARG A 267 8.02 5.47 -22.70
C ARG A 267 8.19 4.05 -22.14
N ASP A 268 9.42 3.62 -21.91
CA ASP A 268 9.71 2.26 -21.45
C ASP A 268 9.29 2.07 -19.99
N ILE A 269 9.43 3.11 -19.16
CA ILE A 269 8.94 3.13 -17.78
C ILE A 269 7.41 3.04 -17.72
N LEU A 270 6.71 3.81 -18.55
CA LEU A 270 5.24 3.75 -18.63
C LEU A 270 4.76 2.37 -19.14
N LEU A 271 5.44 1.81 -20.15
CA LEU A 271 5.13 0.47 -20.65
C LEU A 271 5.46 -0.64 -19.64
N TYR A 272 6.52 -0.50 -18.85
CA TYR A 272 6.84 -1.43 -17.77
C TYR A 272 5.71 -1.44 -16.75
N ASN A 273 5.29 -0.25 -16.28
CA ASN A 273 4.22 -0.11 -15.29
C ASN A 273 2.90 -0.67 -15.80
N LYS A 274 2.50 -0.33 -17.02
CA LYS A 274 1.31 -0.86 -17.67
C LYS A 274 1.26 -2.39 -17.68
N ASN A 275 2.39 -3.04 -17.97
CA ASN A 275 2.42 -4.48 -18.23
C ASN A 275 2.83 -5.32 -17.02
N ARG A 276 3.55 -4.76 -16.04
CA ARG A 276 4.12 -5.51 -14.90
C ARG A 276 3.65 -5.03 -13.54
N VAL A 277 3.16 -3.81 -13.42
CA VAL A 277 2.68 -3.25 -12.15
C VAL A 277 1.17 -3.24 -12.18
N PHE A 278 0.56 -4.19 -11.48
CA PHE A 278 -0.89 -4.34 -11.41
C PHE A 278 -1.51 -3.38 -10.39
N ALA A 279 -1.45 -2.09 -10.70
CA ALA A 279 -2.01 -1.04 -9.84
C ALA A 279 -3.31 -0.44 -10.36
N PHE A 280 -4.17 0.01 -9.45
CA PHE A 280 -5.39 0.76 -9.74
C PHE A 280 -5.60 1.89 -8.75
N VAL A 281 -6.38 2.90 -9.15
CA VAL A 281 -6.77 4.03 -8.31
C VAL A 281 -8.22 3.84 -7.88
N LEU A 282 -8.50 4.03 -6.59
CA LEU A 282 -9.84 4.09 -6.03
C LEU A 282 -10.08 5.51 -5.48
N ALA A 283 -10.85 6.31 -6.21
CA ALA A 283 -11.25 7.64 -5.80
C ALA A 283 -12.53 7.55 -4.94
N LEU A 284 -12.45 8.01 -3.69
CA LEU A 284 -13.55 7.97 -2.73
C LEU A 284 -14.07 9.37 -2.40
N GLY A 285 -15.39 9.52 -2.51
CA GLY A 285 -16.12 10.77 -2.35
C GLY A 285 -15.99 11.69 -3.56
N GLU A 286 -16.21 13.00 -3.33
CA GLU A 286 -16.26 13.98 -4.41
C GLU A 286 -14.90 14.11 -5.14
N VAL A 287 -14.97 14.02 -6.48
CA VAL A 287 -13.83 14.15 -7.38
C VAL A 287 -13.74 15.58 -7.90
N ASP A 288 -12.83 16.36 -7.30
CA ASP A 288 -12.50 17.72 -7.74
C ASP A 288 -11.56 17.73 -8.96
N ASP A 289 -11.33 18.91 -9.51
CA ASP A 289 -10.49 19.12 -10.71
C ASP A 289 -9.05 18.60 -10.51
N ILE A 290 -8.49 18.74 -9.30
CA ILE A 290 -7.14 18.26 -8.98
C ILE A 290 -7.12 16.73 -9.05
N LYS A 291 -8.05 16.05 -8.40
CA LYS A 291 -8.18 14.58 -8.48
C LYS A 291 -8.36 14.10 -9.91
N TYR A 292 -9.15 14.80 -10.74
CA TYR A 292 -9.29 14.47 -12.17
C TYR A 292 -7.95 14.57 -12.91
N ALA A 293 -7.15 15.59 -12.62
CA ALA A 293 -5.86 15.83 -13.25
C ALA A 293 -4.82 14.77 -12.82
N THR A 294 -4.71 14.49 -11.53
CA THR A 294 -3.85 13.41 -10.99
C THR A 294 -4.25 12.04 -11.55
N ALA A 295 -5.56 11.76 -11.61
CA ALA A 295 -6.11 10.54 -12.21
C ALA A 295 -5.73 10.40 -13.70
N ALA A 296 -5.75 11.48 -14.47
CA ALA A 296 -5.28 11.47 -15.85
C ALA A 296 -3.78 11.12 -15.94
N GLY A 297 -2.97 11.55 -14.97
CA GLY A 297 -1.58 11.13 -14.79
C GLY A 297 -1.46 9.63 -14.55
N ALA A 298 -2.25 9.06 -13.63
CA ALA A 298 -2.27 7.62 -13.36
C ALA A 298 -2.65 6.77 -14.59
N ILE A 299 -3.55 7.28 -15.44
CA ILE A 299 -3.92 6.62 -16.69
C ILE A 299 -2.71 6.48 -17.63
N ASN A 300 -1.77 7.43 -17.67
CA ASN A 300 -0.54 7.28 -18.48
C ASN A 300 0.30 6.07 -18.09
N PHE A 301 0.28 5.69 -16.81
CA PHE A 301 0.95 4.48 -16.30
C PHE A 301 0.20 3.19 -16.64
N GLY A 302 -0.99 3.29 -17.25
CA GLY A 302 -1.88 2.15 -17.50
C GLY A 302 -2.65 1.72 -16.26
N PHE A 303 -2.80 2.60 -15.26
CA PHE A 303 -3.57 2.33 -14.05
C PHE A 303 -5.01 2.84 -14.24
N PRO A 304 -6.02 1.96 -14.14
CA PRO A 304 -7.41 2.36 -14.23
C PRO A 304 -7.84 3.08 -12.95
N VAL A 305 -8.85 3.93 -13.10
CA VAL A 305 -9.42 4.72 -12.01
C VAL A 305 -10.87 4.31 -11.81
N VAL A 306 -11.21 3.91 -10.59
CA VAL A 306 -12.58 3.60 -10.18
C VAL A 306 -13.01 4.66 -9.18
N ALA A 307 -14.18 5.28 -9.40
CA ALA A 307 -14.74 6.27 -8.49
C ALA A 307 -16.03 5.75 -7.85
N ASP A 308 -16.22 6.01 -6.56
CA ASP A 308 -17.43 5.66 -5.82
C ASP A 308 -18.57 6.70 -5.95
N THR A 309 -18.41 7.66 -6.85
CA THR A 309 -19.35 8.73 -7.18
C THR A 309 -19.76 8.68 -8.66
N VAL A 310 -20.89 9.33 -8.98
CA VAL A 310 -21.41 9.43 -10.35
C VAL A 310 -20.51 10.38 -11.15
N ILE A 311 -19.71 9.81 -12.05
CA ILE A 311 -18.84 10.55 -12.97
C ILE A 311 -18.96 9.96 -14.38
N PRO A 312 -18.62 10.71 -15.45
CA PRO A 312 -18.56 10.12 -16.78
C PRO A 312 -17.53 8.98 -16.84
N GLU A 313 -17.73 8.03 -17.74
CA GLU A 313 -16.82 6.89 -17.89
C GLU A 313 -15.93 7.01 -19.12
N ILE A 314 -14.79 6.32 -19.07
CA ILE A 314 -13.88 6.12 -20.21
C ILE A 314 -13.67 4.62 -20.37
N LEU A 315 -14.60 4.00 -21.08
CA LEU A 315 -14.66 2.55 -21.35
C LEU A 315 -13.78 2.02 -22.50
N PRO A 316 -13.25 2.83 -23.45
CA PRO A 316 -12.34 2.28 -24.46
C PRO A 316 -11.17 1.52 -23.84
N THR A 317 -10.63 0.52 -24.55
CA THR A 317 -9.41 -0.21 -24.17
C THR A 317 -8.21 0.38 -24.93
N GLY A 318 -7.00 0.21 -24.40
CA GLY A 318 -5.79 0.60 -25.14
C GLY A 318 -4.63 1.09 -24.28
N ILE A 319 -4.88 1.80 -23.19
CA ILE A 319 -3.86 2.20 -22.20
C ILE A 319 -3.96 1.34 -20.95
N THR A 320 -5.17 1.11 -20.42
CA THR A 320 -5.45 0.12 -19.38
C THR A 320 -5.88 -1.23 -19.98
N THR A 321 -5.95 -2.27 -19.14
CA THR A 321 -6.31 -3.64 -19.56
C THR A 321 -7.76 -3.73 -20.03
N TYR A 322 -8.70 -3.16 -19.27
CA TYR A 322 -10.12 -3.13 -19.60
C TYR A 322 -10.57 -1.66 -19.78
N GLU A 323 -11.17 -1.06 -18.75
CA GLU A 323 -11.63 0.33 -18.78
C GLU A 323 -10.60 1.29 -18.19
N HIS A 324 -10.62 2.57 -18.60
CA HIS A 324 -9.70 3.60 -18.05
C HIS A 324 -10.30 4.30 -16.84
N VAL A 325 -11.58 4.65 -16.91
CA VAL A 325 -12.34 5.30 -15.83
C VAL A 325 -13.69 4.64 -15.71
N VAL A 326 -13.99 4.11 -14.52
CA VAL A 326 -15.25 3.42 -14.18
C VAL A 326 -15.93 4.18 -13.05
N SER A 327 -17.22 4.47 -13.22
CA SER A 327 -18.04 5.09 -12.18
C SER A 327 -18.88 4.01 -11.52
N MET A 328 -18.71 3.84 -10.22
CA MET A 328 -19.44 2.85 -9.44
C MET A 328 -20.02 3.51 -8.19
N PRO A 329 -21.08 4.34 -8.34
CA PRO A 329 -21.66 5.11 -7.24
C PRO A 329 -22.00 4.21 -6.06
N PHE A 330 -21.43 4.48 -4.88
CA PHE A 330 -21.44 3.52 -3.77
C PHE A 330 -22.86 3.05 -3.39
N ASN A 331 -23.82 3.97 -3.38
CA ASN A 331 -25.21 3.67 -3.02
C ASN A 331 -25.99 2.91 -4.10
N GLU A 332 -25.47 2.85 -5.33
CA GLU A 332 -26.08 2.14 -6.47
C GLU A 332 -25.50 0.72 -6.62
N ILE A 333 -24.46 0.38 -5.86
CA ILE A 333 -23.90 -0.97 -5.82
C ILE A 333 -24.93 -1.93 -5.21
N GLU A 334 -25.25 -3.00 -5.94
CA GLU A 334 -26.10 -4.07 -5.44
C GLU A 334 -25.45 -4.73 -4.21
N GLY A 335 -26.12 -4.76 -3.07
CA GLY A 335 -25.64 -5.39 -1.85
C GLY A 335 -26.65 -5.23 -0.74
N LYS A 336 -26.71 -6.19 0.19
CA LYS A 336 -27.66 -6.18 1.31
C LYS A 336 -27.37 -5.04 2.29
N ASP A 337 -26.10 -4.73 2.48
CA ASP A 337 -25.60 -3.69 3.37
C ASP A 337 -24.37 -2.99 2.77
N ASP A 338 -23.86 -1.98 3.47
CA ASP A 338 -22.68 -1.23 3.03
C ASP A 338 -21.39 -2.08 3.06
N GLN A 339 -21.35 -3.18 3.80
CA GLN A 339 -20.20 -4.09 3.85
C GLN A 339 -20.09 -4.93 2.57
N GLU A 340 -21.22 -5.48 2.09
CA GLU A 340 -21.28 -6.22 0.82
C GLU A 340 -21.00 -5.30 -0.37
N ARG A 341 -21.47 -4.04 -0.32
CA ARG A 341 -21.16 -3.03 -1.35
C ARG A 341 -19.68 -2.70 -1.42
N ALA A 342 -19.03 -2.50 -0.28
CA ALA A 342 -17.59 -2.26 -0.20
C ALA A 342 -16.78 -3.43 -0.76
N GLU A 343 -17.20 -4.67 -0.51
CA GLU A 343 -16.56 -5.87 -1.04
C GLU A 343 -16.67 -5.95 -2.57
N LYS A 344 -17.87 -5.69 -3.12
CA LYS A 344 -18.10 -5.65 -4.57
C LYS A 344 -17.35 -4.51 -5.26
N LEU A 345 -17.22 -3.36 -4.60
CA LEU A 345 -16.40 -2.25 -5.09
C LEU A 345 -14.94 -2.68 -5.25
N VAL A 346 -14.35 -3.28 -4.21
CA VAL A 346 -12.97 -3.79 -4.26
C VAL A 346 -12.81 -4.87 -5.32
N GLN A 347 -13.77 -5.81 -5.41
CA GLN A 347 -13.78 -6.82 -6.45
C GLN A 347 -13.79 -6.21 -7.85
N LYS A 348 -14.63 -5.20 -8.10
CA LYS A 348 -14.67 -4.53 -9.40
C LYS A 348 -13.34 -3.85 -9.74
N CYS A 349 -12.68 -3.20 -8.78
CA CYS A 349 -11.36 -2.59 -9.00
C CYS A 349 -10.31 -3.62 -9.46
N ILE A 350 -10.30 -4.79 -8.81
CA ILE A 350 -9.41 -5.91 -9.13
C ILE A 350 -9.69 -6.45 -10.52
N GLU A 351 -10.96 -6.61 -10.88
CA GLU A 351 -11.40 -7.05 -12.20
C GLU A 351 -10.99 -6.06 -13.29
N VAL A 352 -11.26 -4.76 -13.11
CA VAL A 352 -10.94 -3.69 -14.09
C VAL A 352 -9.44 -3.58 -14.34
N ARG A 353 -8.60 -3.84 -13.34
CA ARG A 353 -7.15 -3.89 -13.56
C ARG A 353 -6.66 -5.22 -14.12
N GLY A 354 -7.43 -6.29 -13.93
CA GLY A 354 -7.03 -7.66 -14.26
C GLY A 354 -6.02 -8.24 -13.27
N VAL A 355 -6.11 -7.85 -11.99
CA VAL A 355 -5.25 -8.39 -10.93
C VAL A 355 -5.62 -9.86 -10.71
N LYS A 356 -4.68 -10.77 -11.01
CA LYS A 356 -4.88 -12.21 -10.79
C LYS A 356 -4.57 -12.55 -9.35
N ILE A 357 -5.61 -12.58 -8.52
CA ILE A 357 -5.48 -12.98 -7.12
C ILE A 357 -5.48 -14.50 -7.08
N LYS A 358 -4.39 -15.08 -6.59
CA LYS A 358 -4.39 -16.46 -6.11
C LYS A 358 -4.92 -16.42 -4.68
N LEU A 359 -6.24 -16.29 -4.55
CA LEU A 359 -6.86 -16.34 -3.23
C LEU A 359 -6.86 -17.81 -2.81
N THR A 360 -5.91 -18.17 -1.94
CA THR A 360 -6.06 -19.40 -1.18
C THR A 360 -6.96 -19.04 -0.01
N GLU A 361 -8.27 -19.29 -0.14
CA GLU A 361 -9.18 -19.16 1.00
C GLU A 361 -8.85 -20.25 2.00
N VAL A 362 -8.17 -19.85 3.08
CA VAL A 362 -7.94 -20.71 4.25
C VAL A 362 -9.15 -20.57 5.17
N PRO A 363 -9.85 -21.66 5.53
CA PRO A 363 -11.12 -21.61 6.27
C PRO A 363 -10.90 -21.33 7.76
N VAL A 364 -10.33 -20.16 8.07
CA VAL A 364 -10.04 -19.70 9.43
C VAL A 364 -10.89 -18.49 9.81
N PRO A 365 -11.24 -18.31 11.10
CA PRO A 365 -12.12 -17.23 11.55
C PRO A 365 -11.43 -15.87 11.70
N VAL A 366 -10.14 -15.81 11.39
CA VAL A 366 -9.31 -14.59 11.43
C VAL A 366 -8.86 -14.22 10.01
N PRO A 367 -8.60 -12.94 9.73
CA PRO A 367 -7.95 -12.55 8.48
C PRO A 367 -6.64 -13.34 8.27
N TYR A 368 -6.44 -13.88 7.07
CA TYR A 368 -5.26 -14.65 6.69
C TYR A 368 -4.61 -14.02 5.46
N GLY A 369 -3.29 -13.80 5.51
CA GLY A 369 -2.50 -13.19 4.45
C GLY A 369 -1.11 -12.80 4.92
N SER A 370 -0.18 -12.58 3.99
CA SER A 370 1.21 -12.18 4.30
C SER A 370 1.30 -10.80 4.94
N ALA A 371 0.25 -9.98 4.87
CA ALA A 371 0.14 -8.70 5.56
C ALA A 371 0.05 -8.83 7.10
N PHE A 372 -0.20 -10.02 7.64
CA PHE A 372 -0.21 -10.26 9.09
C PHE A 372 1.10 -10.92 9.57
N GLU A 373 1.97 -11.28 8.62
CA GLU A 373 3.25 -11.90 8.91
C GLU A 373 4.16 -10.89 9.63
N GLY A 374 4.48 -11.16 10.89
CA GLY A 374 5.31 -10.29 11.73
C GLY A 374 4.55 -9.64 12.89
N GLU A 375 3.24 -9.83 13.01
CA GLU A 375 2.49 -9.40 14.20
C GLU A 375 3.12 -9.97 15.48
N VAL A 376 3.31 -9.09 16.48
CA VAL A 376 3.92 -9.47 17.76
C VAL A 376 2.86 -9.56 18.84
N VAL A 377 2.61 -10.77 19.35
CA VAL A 377 1.68 -10.99 20.47
C VAL A 377 2.40 -10.70 21.79
N ARG A 378 2.05 -9.58 22.41
CA ARG A 378 2.59 -9.15 23.71
C ARG A 378 1.92 -9.92 24.85
N LYS A 379 2.62 -10.02 25.99
CA LYS A 379 2.16 -10.77 27.17
C LYS A 379 0.78 -10.31 27.69
N GLN A 380 0.46 -9.04 27.56
CA GLN A 380 -0.83 -8.46 28.01
C GLN A 380 -2.01 -8.95 27.15
N ASP A 381 -1.77 -9.16 25.87
CA ASP A 381 -2.78 -9.53 24.86
C ASP A 381 -2.80 -11.03 24.57
N MET A 382 -1.92 -11.80 25.21
CA MET A 382 -1.74 -13.23 25.00
C MET A 382 -2.88 -14.05 25.63
N ARG A 383 -3.50 -14.92 24.83
CA ARG A 383 -4.46 -15.93 25.27
C ARG A 383 -3.79 -17.19 25.78
N ILE A 384 -2.81 -17.70 25.03
CA ILE A 384 -2.03 -18.89 25.36
C ILE A 384 -0.68 -18.85 24.64
N GLU A 385 0.31 -19.53 25.21
CA GLU A 385 1.65 -19.73 24.68
C GLU A 385 1.98 -21.22 24.56
N PHE A 386 2.66 -21.61 23.48
CA PHE A 386 3.20 -22.95 23.27
C PHE A 386 4.69 -22.87 23.00
N GLY A 387 5.49 -23.70 23.67
CA GLY A 387 6.95 -23.64 23.61
C GLY A 387 7.57 -22.58 24.53
N GLY A 388 8.71 -22.04 24.11
CA GLY A 388 9.46 -21.04 24.88
C GLY A 388 10.04 -21.61 26.19
N LYS A 389 10.00 -20.80 27.27
CA LYS A 389 10.57 -21.17 28.58
C LYS A 389 9.63 -22.06 29.42
N HIS A 390 8.33 -22.02 29.16
CA HIS A 390 7.30 -22.52 30.06
C HIS A 390 6.57 -23.77 29.55
N SER A 391 6.84 -24.20 28.31
CA SER A 391 6.26 -25.38 27.69
C SER A 391 7.16 -25.90 26.56
N ARG A 392 6.83 -27.05 25.99
CA ARG A 392 7.54 -27.65 24.85
C ARG A 392 6.70 -27.51 23.59
N CYS A 393 7.31 -27.06 22.51
CA CYS A 393 6.65 -27.03 21.22
C CYS A 393 7.60 -27.55 20.15
N PHE A 394 7.11 -28.46 19.31
CA PHE A 394 7.84 -28.88 18.14
C PHE A 394 6.97 -28.83 16.88
N GLU A 395 7.61 -28.57 15.76
CA GLU A 395 7.05 -28.78 14.43
C GLU A 395 7.90 -29.83 13.70
N TYR A 396 7.24 -30.74 13.00
CA TYR A 396 7.91 -31.79 12.25
C TYR A 396 7.12 -32.15 11.02
N LEU A 397 7.77 -32.10 9.86
CA LEU A 397 7.20 -32.55 8.60
C LEU A 397 7.89 -33.83 8.14
N ARG A 398 7.11 -34.85 7.80
CA ARG A 398 7.63 -36.12 7.29
C ARG A 398 6.89 -36.61 6.06
N MET A 399 7.63 -37.22 5.15
CA MET A 399 7.06 -37.88 3.99
C MET A 399 6.53 -39.27 4.37
N LEU A 400 5.30 -39.56 3.98
CA LEU A 400 4.69 -40.88 4.09
C LEU A 400 4.36 -41.46 2.71
N ASP A 401 4.16 -42.77 2.67
CA ASP A 401 3.63 -43.44 1.50
C ASP A 401 2.16 -43.06 1.28
N PHE A 402 1.70 -43.08 0.01
CA PHE A 402 0.34 -42.70 -0.37
C PHE A 402 -0.75 -43.48 0.39
N ASP A 403 -0.48 -44.74 0.73
CA ASP A 403 -1.45 -45.61 1.41
C ASP A 403 -1.52 -45.36 2.93
N ALA A 404 -0.58 -44.57 3.46
CA ALA A 404 -0.46 -44.27 4.89
C ALA A 404 -0.96 -42.86 5.26
N ILE A 405 -1.47 -42.10 4.28
CA ILE A 405 -1.96 -40.72 4.47
C ILE A 405 -3.37 -40.56 3.92
N GLU A 406 -4.17 -39.75 4.61
CA GLU A 406 -5.49 -39.32 4.16
C GLU A 406 -5.43 -37.82 3.89
N ASP A 407 -5.70 -37.43 2.64
CA ASP A 407 -5.61 -36.04 2.20
C ASP A 407 -6.61 -35.14 2.96
N GLY A 408 -6.16 -33.98 3.42
CA GLY A 408 -6.97 -33.02 4.18
C GLY A 408 -7.36 -33.46 5.60
N LYS A 409 -6.83 -34.56 6.13
CA LYS A 409 -7.15 -35.01 7.49
C LYS A 409 -6.46 -34.15 8.53
N ILE A 410 -7.25 -33.46 9.35
CA ILE A 410 -6.77 -32.70 10.52
C ILE A 410 -7.27 -33.38 11.80
N ALA A 411 -6.36 -33.64 12.72
CA ALA A 411 -6.68 -34.25 14.02
C ALA A 411 -5.99 -33.48 15.16
N VAL A 412 -6.76 -33.11 16.18
CA VAL A 412 -6.23 -32.54 17.42
C VAL A 412 -6.22 -33.64 18.47
N VAL A 413 -5.02 -34.03 18.93
CA VAL A 413 -4.84 -35.06 19.95
C VAL A 413 -4.35 -34.40 21.24
N GLY A 414 -5.21 -34.39 22.25
CA GLY A 414 -4.91 -33.78 23.54
C GLY A 414 -6.00 -32.81 23.99
N PRO A 415 -5.80 -32.11 25.11
CA PRO A 415 -6.74 -31.11 25.59
C PRO A 415 -6.76 -29.89 24.66
N ASP A 416 -7.86 -29.14 24.66
CA ASP A 416 -7.91 -27.83 24.01
C ASP A 416 -7.48 -26.73 25.00
N PHE A 417 -7.19 -25.54 24.49
CA PHE A 417 -6.83 -24.38 25.32
C PHE A 417 -8.04 -23.59 25.82
N ALA A 418 -9.25 -23.88 25.33
CA ALA A 418 -10.49 -23.19 25.71
C ALA A 418 -10.66 -23.11 27.24
N ASP A 419 -10.39 -24.20 27.96
CA ASP A 419 -10.53 -24.29 29.42
C ASP A 419 -9.30 -23.81 30.21
N LYS A 420 -8.24 -23.38 29.53
CA LYS A 420 -7.03 -22.87 30.19
C LYS A 420 -7.18 -21.38 30.52
N PRO A 421 -6.66 -20.91 31.67
CA PRO A 421 -6.68 -19.49 32.00
C PRO A 421 -5.89 -18.67 30.97
N ALA A 422 -6.29 -17.41 30.77
CA ALA A 422 -5.61 -16.51 29.85
C ALA A 422 -4.13 -16.31 30.26
N GLY A 423 -3.23 -16.41 29.30
CA GLY A 423 -1.78 -16.32 29.53
C GLY A 423 -1.13 -17.60 30.06
N ALA A 424 -1.84 -18.73 30.07
CA ALA A 424 -1.26 -20.04 30.36
C ALA A 424 -0.23 -20.47 29.29
N ALA A 425 0.58 -21.47 29.64
CA ALA A 425 1.47 -22.18 28.72
C ALA A 425 1.00 -23.63 28.56
N MET A 426 1.17 -24.20 27.37
CA MET A 426 0.77 -25.57 27.06
C MET A 426 1.74 -26.21 26.06
N ASP A 427 1.95 -27.52 26.17
CA ASP A 427 2.77 -28.26 25.21
C ASP A 427 2.01 -28.47 23.89
N MET A 428 2.71 -28.37 22.76
CA MET A 428 2.13 -28.56 21.42
C MET A 428 3.10 -29.31 20.49
N GLY A 429 2.54 -30.10 19.59
CA GLY A 429 3.28 -30.73 18.51
C GLY A 429 2.53 -30.52 17.20
N ILE A 430 3.18 -29.93 16.20
CA ILE A 430 2.67 -29.82 14.83
C ILE A 430 3.32 -30.92 14.03
N LEU A 431 2.55 -31.95 13.68
CA LEU A 431 3.00 -33.04 12.84
C LEU A 431 2.33 -32.92 11.47
N VAL A 432 3.13 -32.70 10.42
CA VAL A 432 2.65 -32.58 9.05
C VAL A 432 3.11 -33.79 8.25
N ASP A 433 2.15 -34.63 7.89
CA ASP A 433 2.39 -35.77 7.01
C ASP A 433 2.13 -35.33 5.56
N VAL A 434 3.07 -35.61 4.65
CA VAL A 434 2.94 -35.25 3.22
C VAL A 434 3.24 -36.45 2.31
N ALA A 435 2.51 -36.55 1.20
CA ALA A 435 2.82 -37.50 0.13
C ALA A 435 2.68 -36.81 -1.23
N GLY A 436 3.56 -37.17 -2.18
CA GLY A 436 3.52 -36.59 -3.51
C GLY A 436 4.43 -37.32 -4.48
N ARG A 437 4.03 -37.42 -5.76
CA ARG A 437 4.80 -38.14 -6.80
C ARG A 437 6.20 -37.57 -7.01
N LYS A 438 6.38 -36.29 -6.75
CA LYS A 438 7.65 -35.56 -6.85
C LYS A 438 8.26 -35.26 -5.47
N MET A 439 7.63 -35.71 -4.38
CA MET A 439 8.15 -35.47 -3.03
C MET A 439 9.42 -36.30 -2.81
N GLN A 440 10.39 -35.72 -2.11
CA GLN A 440 11.67 -36.35 -1.77
C GLN A 440 11.99 -36.01 -0.31
N LYS A 441 12.74 -36.88 0.37
CA LYS A 441 13.15 -36.64 1.77
C LYS A 441 13.93 -35.34 1.93
N ASP A 442 14.72 -34.96 0.92
CA ASP A 442 15.47 -33.71 0.93
C ASP A 442 14.59 -32.45 0.89
N PHE A 443 13.30 -32.58 0.54
CA PHE A 443 12.34 -31.48 0.59
C PHE A 443 11.65 -31.33 1.95
N GLU A 444 11.78 -32.29 2.87
CA GLU A 444 11.16 -32.21 4.20
C GLU A 444 11.58 -30.93 4.93
N PRO A 445 12.89 -30.57 5.03
CA PRO A 445 13.30 -29.36 5.73
C PRO A 445 12.87 -28.06 5.02
N VAL A 446 12.68 -28.11 3.69
CA VAL A 446 12.25 -26.95 2.91
C VAL A 446 10.79 -26.62 3.19
N LEU A 447 9.94 -27.65 3.24
CA LEU A 447 8.51 -27.50 3.54
C LEU A 447 8.28 -27.24 5.03
N GLU A 448 9.03 -27.88 5.93
CA GLU A 448 8.98 -27.63 7.37
C GLU A 448 9.18 -26.13 7.67
N ARG A 449 10.13 -25.49 6.99
CA ARG A 449 10.37 -24.05 7.14
C ARG A 449 9.17 -23.18 6.71
N GLN A 450 8.28 -23.68 5.85
CA GLN A 450 7.10 -22.92 5.46
C GLN A 450 6.04 -22.85 6.56
N ILE A 451 6.06 -23.77 7.54
CA ILE A 451 5.13 -23.74 8.69
C ILE A 451 5.23 -22.39 9.41
N HIS A 452 6.45 -21.87 9.58
CA HIS A 452 6.67 -20.53 10.14
C HIS A 452 5.89 -19.44 9.40
N HIS A 453 5.93 -19.45 8.06
CA HIS A 453 5.26 -18.44 7.24
C HIS A 453 3.74 -18.63 7.26
N PHE A 454 3.26 -19.87 7.14
CA PHE A 454 1.83 -20.18 7.14
C PHE A 454 1.15 -19.80 8.45
N VAL A 455 1.77 -20.13 9.59
CA VAL A 455 1.21 -19.79 10.90
C VAL A 455 1.19 -18.28 11.14
N ASN A 456 2.25 -17.55 10.75
CA ASN A 456 2.32 -16.10 10.92
C ASN A 456 1.41 -15.33 9.95
N CYS A 457 0.89 -15.95 8.87
CA CYS A 457 -0.08 -15.29 7.99
C CYS A 457 -1.47 -15.13 8.63
N ALA A 458 -1.76 -15.81 9.75
CA ALA A 458 -3.01 -15.65 10.48
C ALA A 458 -2.93 -14.47 11.46
N SER A 459 -3.82 -13.49 11.31
CA SER A 459 -3.85 -12.33 12.22
C SER A 459 -4.09 -12.74 13.67
N GLY A 460 -3.29 -12.19 14.58
CA GLY A 460 -3.29 -12.46 16.01
C GLY A 460 -2.51 -13.72 16.41
N ILE A 461 -1.77 -14.35 15.50
CA ILE A 461 -0.92 -15.51 15.77
C ILE A 461 0.53 -15.15 15.53
N GLN A 462 1.41 -15.49 16.47
CA GLN A 462 2.85 -15.29 16.34
C GLN A 462 3.56 -16.64 16.43
N HIS A 463 4.42 -16.94 15.46
CA HIS A 463 5.29 -18.11 15.45
C HIS A 463 6.76 -17.69 15.30
N ILE A 464 7.64 -18.17 16.19
CA ILE A 464 9.08 -17.93 16.16
C ILE A 464 9.80 -19.25 16.41
N GLY A 465 11.01 -19.40 15.86
CA GLY A 465 11.79 -20.63 16.00
C GLY A 465 11.48 -21.62 14.88
N GLN A 466 12.00 -22.83 15.05
CA GLN A 466 11.87 -23.91 14.09
C GLN A 466 12.05 -25.25 14.82
N ARG A 467 11.58 -26.36 14.23
CA ARG A 467 11.78 -27.72 14.78
C ARG A 467 11.30 -27.83 16.23
N ASP A 468 12.16 -28.30 17.14
CA ASP A 468 11.90 -28.57 18.55
C ASP A 468 12.04 -27.35 19.47
N ILE A 469 12.33 -26.18 18.90
CA ILE A 469 12.40 -24.90 19.59
C ILE A 469 11.35 -23.91 19.09
N ALA A 470 10.30 -24.41 18.44
CA ALA A 470 9.17 -23.59 18.01
C ALA A 470 8.53 -22.88 19.22
N TRP A 471 8.04 -21.67 18.99
CA TRP A 471 7.42 -20.84 20.00
C TRP A 471 6.25 -20.08 19.40
N ILE A 472 5.04 -20.41 19.87
CA ILE A 472 3.79 -19.93 19.29
C ILE A 472 2.97 -19.20 20.34
N ARG A 473 2.35 -18.09 19.95
CA ARG A 473 1.40 -17.33 20.78
C ARG A 473 0.13 -17.04 20.02
N ILE A 474 -0.98 -17.09 20.75
CA ILE A 474 -2.31 -16.71 20.25
C ILE A 474 -2.77 -15.46 21.01
N ASN A 475 -3.22 -14.44 20.29
CA ASN A 475 -3.83 -13.24 20.85
C ASN A 475 -5.27 -13.52 21.33
N LYS A 476 -5.70 -12.86 22.41
CA LYS A 476 -7.08 -12.89 22.91
C LYS A 476 -8.10 -12.57 21.82
N ALA A 477 -7.84 -11.53 21.02
CA ALA A 477 -8.75 -11.11 19.94
C ALA A 477 -8.94 -12.19 18.85
N ALA A 478 -7.92 -13.02 18.58
CA ALA A 478 -8.03 -14.13 17.64
C ALA A 478 -8.86 -15.28 18.23
N ALA A 479 -8.63 -15.60 19.52
CA ALA A 479 -9.42 -16.61 20.23
C ALA A 479 -10.89 -16.20 20.39
N ASP A 480 -11.18 -14.93 20.67
CA ASP A 480 -12.54 -14.40 20.80
C ASP A 480 -13.31 -14.44 19.46
N LYS A 481 -12.60 -14.36 18.33
CA LYS A 481 -13.15 -14.59 16.99
C LYS A 481 -13.39 -16.07 16.68
N GLY A 482 -12.99 -16.98 17.57
CA GLY A 482 -13.18 -18.41 17.44
C GLY A 482 -11.98 -19.18 16.90
N PHE A 483 -10.77 -18.62 16.88
CA PHE A 483 -9.57 -19.36 16.48
C PHE A 483 -9.29 -20.53 17.45
N THR A 484 -8.97 -21.73 16.94
CA THR A 484 -8.80 -22.98 17.71
C THR A 484 -7.56 -23.73 17.22
N LEU A 485 -7.15 -24.79 17.93
CA LEU A 485 -6.02 -25.63 17.51
C LEU A 485 -6.23 -26.30 16.14
N LYS A 486 -7.48 -26.55 15.74
CA LYS A 486 -7.79 -27.16 14.44
C LYS A 486 -7.34 -26.26 13.28
N HIS A 487 -7.49 -24.95 13.43
CA HIS A 487 -7.16 -23.94 12.42
C HIS A 487 -5.66 -23.83 12.10
N PHE A 488 -4.78 -24.51 12.84
CA PHE A 488 -3.37 -24.65 12.44
C PHE A 488 -3.18 -25.66 11.30
N GLY A 489 -4.08 -26.64 11.18
CA GLY A 489 -4.06 -27.63 10.11
C GLY A 489 -4.90 -27.25 8.90
N ASP A 490 -5.91 -26.39 9.09
CA ASP A 490 -6.71 -25.78 8.02
C ASP A 490 -5.86 -24.74 7.26
#